data_AF-A0A3M2GJK6-F1
#
_entry.id   AF-A0A3M2GJK6-F1
#
_cell.length_a   1.000
_cell.length_b   1.000
_cell.length_c   1.000
_cell.angle_alpha   90.00
_cell.angle_beta   90.00
_cell.angle_gamma   90.00
#
_symmetry.space_group_name_H-M   'P 1'
#
loop_
_entity.id
_entity.type
_entity.pdbx_description
1 polymer ?
#
loop_
_entity_poly.entity_id
_entity_poly.type
_entity_poly.pdbx_seq_one_letter_code
_entity_poly.pdbx_strand_id
1 'polypeptide(L)'
;MGSGESLKFWGDTVGSAVCKMFELVEVMASEFERIGRFDIERFMQKKWWNGEYGFYIKCCENKILWFGIWAEIWSSRGYPICVGVEEKWGQHVVGRFQVSFPSYERIGRYGWLVSCLEKELLLGDPVKNVREWLMNSYLNNICEELQLQRIE
;
A
#
# COMPACT_ATOMS: atom_id res chain seq x y z
N MET A 1 -30.06 2.12 -2.87
CA MET A 1 -29.70 2.28 -4.31
C MET A 1 -28.65 3.38 -4.38
N GLY A 2 -27.45 3.06 -4.85
CA GLY A 2 -26.34 4.02 -4.95
C GLY A 2 -24.97 3.36 -4.92
N SER A 3 -24.72 2.37 -5.80
CA SER A 3 -23.41 1.70 -5.93
C SER A 3 -22.92 1.62 -7.37
N GLY A 4 -23.50 2.42 -8.27
CA GLY A 4 -23.28 2.31 -9.72
C GLY A 4 -22.31 3.32 -10.34
N GLU A 5 -21.87 4.35 -9.62
CA GLU A 5 -21.16 5.48 -10.26
C GLU A 5 -19.64 5.36 -10.27
N SER A 6 -19.06 4.49 -9.42
CA SER A 6 -17.61 4.28 -9.38
C SER A 6 -17.06 3.34 -10.45
N LEU A 7 -17.92 2.64 -11.19
CA LEU A 7 -17.55 1.60 -12.17
C LEU A 7 -17.47 2.12 -13.61
N LYS A 8 -17.84 3.38 -13.87
CA LYS A 8 -17.81 3.95 -15.23
C LYS A 8 -16.42 4.36 -15.71
N PHE A 9 -15.41 4.37 -14.84
CA PHE A 9 -14.07 4.83 -15.20
C PHE A 9 -13.23 3.75 -15.91
N TRP A 10 -13.57 2.47 -15.71
CA TRP A 10 -12.92 1.34 -16.37
C TRP A 10 -13.98 0.67 -17.23
N GLY A 11 -14.10 1.06 -18.50
CA GLY A 11 -15.10 0.56 -19.46
C GLY A 11 -15.05 -0.95 -19.78
N ASP A 12 -14.63 -1.78 -18.84
CA ASP A 12 -14.44 -3.20 -18.93
C ASP A 12 -15.23 -3.92 -17.82
N THR A 13 -15.41 -5.22 -17.98
CA THR A 13 -16.03 -6.08 -16.96
C THR A 13 -15.27 -6.02 -15.63
N VAL A 14 -15.94 -6.38 -14.52
CA VAL A 14 -15.35 -6.49 -13.18
C VAL A 14 -14.02 -7.26 -13.18
N GLY A 15 -13.89 -8.28 -14.03
CA GLY A 15 -12.66 -9.05 -14.19
C GLY A 15 -11.45 -8.24 -14.66
N SER A 16 -11.64 -7.32 -15.62
CA SER A 16 -10.54 -6.48 -16.15
C SER A 16 -10.05 -5.47 -15.10
N ALA A 17 -10.97 -4.84 -14.36
CA ALA A 17 -10.60 -3.89 -13.30
C ALA A 17 -9.77 -4.57 -12.20
N VAL A 18 -10.12 -5.81 -11.84
CA VAL A 18 -9.38 -6.63 -10.88
C VAL A 18 -7.97 -6.94 -11.40
N CYS A 19 -7.83 -7.39 -12.65
CA CYS A 19 -6.51 -7.67 -13.25
C CYS A 19 -5.61 -6.43 -13.22
N LYS A 20 -6.14 -5.26 -13.59
CA LYS A 20 -5.38 -3.99 -13.58
C LYS A 20 -4.88 -3.59 -12.19
N MET A 21 -5.58 -3.96 -11.12
CA MET A 21 -5.12 -3.71 -9.75
C MET A 21 -3.96 -4.62 -9.37
N PHE A 22 -4.03 -5.91 -9.71
CA PHE A 22 -2.92 -6.83 -9.51
C PHE A 22 -1.68 -6.40 -10.30
N GLU A 23 -1.86 -6.03 -11.58
CA GLU A 23 -0.80 -5.47 -12.42
C GLU A 23 -0.19 -4.21 -11.81
N LEU A 24 -1.02 -3.28 -11.31
CA LEU A 24 -0.53 -2.08 -10.64
C LEU A 24 0.34 -2.41 -9.42
N VAL A 25 -0.08 -3.36 -8.58
CA VAL A 25 0.71 -3.81 -7.42
C VAL A 25 2.06 -4.39 -7.85
N GLU A 26 2.10 -5.21 -8.90
CA GLU A 26 3.35 -5.78 -9.41
C GLU A 26 4.27 -4.72 -10.02
N VAL A 27 3.72 -3.77 -10.78
CA VAL A 27 4.49 -2.68 -11.40
C VAL A 27 5.02 -1.72 -10.33
N MET A 28 4.24 -1.41 -9.30
CA MET A 28 4.68 -0.57 -8.19
C MET A 28 5.86 -1.20 -7.43
N ALA A 29 5.83 -2.52 -7.20
CA ALA A 29 6.95 -3.22 -6.59
C ALA A 29 8.25 -3.05 -7.42
N SER A 30 8.15 -3.25 -8.74
CA SER A 30 9.28 -3.08 -9.67
C SER A 30 9.76 -1.62 -9.74
N GLU A 31 8.84 -0.66 -9.64
CA GLU A 31 9.18 0.76 -9.63
C GLU A 31 9.98 1.14 -8.38
N PHE A 32 9.61 0.65 -7.19
CA PHE A 32 10.39 0.90 -5.98
C PHE A 32 11.73 0.16 -5.96
N GLU A 33 11.81 -1.06 -6.51
CA GLU A 33 13.09 -1.75 -6.73
C GLU A 33 14.03 -0.91 -7.61
N ARG A 34 13.50 -0.33 -8.70
CA ARG A 34 14.26 0.50 -9.65
C ARG A 34 14.79 1.80 -9.05
N ILE A 35 14.09 2.38 -8.07
CA ILE A 35 14.58 3.56 -7.34
C ILE A 35 15.88 3.23 -6.57
N GLY A 36 16.06 1.98 -6.13
CA GLY A 36 17.28 1.51 -5.48
C GLY A 36 17.50 2.03 -4.05
N ARG A 37 16.56 2.78 -3.48
CA ARG A 37 16.58 3.29 -2.10
C ARG A 37 15.98 2.31 -1.09
N PHE A 38 15.16 1.38 -1.55
CA PHE A 38 14.39 0.47 -0.71
C PHE A 38 14.64 -0.98 -1.13
N ASP A 39 14.62 -1.90 -0.16
CA ASP A 39 14.52 -3.32 -0.44
C ASP A 39 13.04 -3.72 -0.53
N ILE A 40 12.69 -4.50 -1.55
CA ILE A 40 11.30 -4.94 -1.78
C ILE A 40 11.17 -6.44 -1.49
N GLU A 41 10.29 -6.78 -0.55
CA GLU A 41 9.95 -8.16 -0.21
C GLU A 41 8.54 -8.46 -0.73
N ARG A 42 8.47 -9.20 -1.84
CA ARG A 42 7.21 -9.51 -2.53
C ARG A 42 6.44 -10.62 -1.82
N PHE A 43 5.14 -10.42 -1.66
CA PHE A 43 4.17 -11.36 -1.08
C PHE A 43 2.97 -11.53 -2.03
N MET A 44 3.23 -12.12 -3.19
CA MET A 44 2.25 -12.29 -4.29
C MET A 44 1.66 -13.70 -4.28
N GLN A 45 0.90 -14.05 -3.23
CA GLN A 45 0.35 -15.41 -3.12
C GLN A 45 -0.74 -15.69 -4.17
N LYS A 46 -0.72 -16.90 -4.76
CA LYS A 46 -1.74 -17.35 -5.73
C LYS A 46 -3.17 -17.41 -5.15
N LYS A 47 -3.31 -17.56 -3.83
CA LYS A 47 -4.60 -17.62 -3.12
C LYS A 47 -4.87 -16.31 -2.36
N TRP A 48 -4.85 -15.19 -3.08
CA TRP A 48 -5.01 -13.85 -2.49
C TRP A 48 -6.30 -13.69 -1.69
N TRP A 49 -7.37 -14.42 -2.04
CA TRP A 49 -8.67 -14.36 -1.37
C TRP A 49 -8.68 -14.87 0.08
N ASN A 50 -7.54 -15.37 0.58
CA ASN A 50 -7.37 -15.81 1.96
C ASN A 50 -6.18 -15.13 2.64
N GLY A 51 -6.00 -13.83 2.41
CA GLY A 51 -4.97 -13.05 3.09
C GLY A 51 -4.67 -11.73 2.38
N GLU A 52 -3.38 -11.51 2.14
CA GLU A 52 -2.83 -10.31 1.53
C GLU A 52 -2.11 -10.65 0.23
N TYR A 53 -2.21 -9.76 -0.75
CA TYR A 53 -1.44 -9.81 -2.00
C TYR A 53 -0.75 -8.46 -2.17
N GLY A 54 0.57 -8.44 -2.11
CA GLY A 54 1.28 -7.17 -2.08
C GLY A 54 2.78 -7.34 -1.90
N PHE A 55 3.42 -6.29 -1.39
CA PHE A 55 4.83 -6.30 -1.07
C PHE A 55 5.11 -5.42 0.13
N TYR A 56 6.22 -5.73 0.79
CA TYR A 56 6.79 -4.90 1.85
C TYR A 56 7.91 -4.05 1.28
N ILE A 57 7.90 -2.77 1.63
CA ILE A 57 9.01 -1.84 1.46
C ILE A 57 9.84 -1.91 2.74
N LYS A 58 11.16 -2.03 2.59
CA LYS A 58 12.11 -2.16 3.69
C LYS A 58 13.22 -1.13 3.59
N CYS A 59 13.69 -0.68 4.75
CA CYS A 59 14.93 0.08 4.93
C CYS A 59 15.82 -0.66 5.92
N CYS A 60 17.08 -0.91 5.59
CA CYS A 60 18.05 -1.53 6.50
C CYS A 60 17.51 -2.82 7.15
N GLU A 61 16.92 -3.70 6.35
CA GLU A 61 16.26 -4.97 6.73
C GLU A 61 14.92 -4.84 7.49
N ASN A 62 14.54 -3.65 7.94
CA ASN A 62 13.28 -3.41 8.65
C ASN A 62 12.13 -3.12 7.67
N LYS A 63 10.97 -3.74 7.90
CA LYS A 63 9.72 -3.42 7.19
C LYS A 63 9.23 -2.04 7.63
N ILE A 64 8.92 -1.19 6.66
CA ILE A 64 8.48 0.18 6.93
C ILE A 64 7.11 0.48 6.32
N LEU A 65 6.69 -0.26 5.30
CA LEU A 65 5.37 -0.12 4.69
C LEU A 65 5.02 -1.43 4.00
N TRP A 66 3.76 -1.84 4.10
CA TRP A 66 3.16 -2.80 3.20
C TRP A 66 2.31 -2.06 2.16
N PHE A 67 2.33 -2.53 0.92
CA PHE A 67 1.50 -2.03 -0.18
C PHE A 67 0.85 -3.19 -0.90
N GLY A 68 -0.45 -3.12 -1.13
CA GLY A 68 -1.15 -4.13 -1.90
C GLY A 68 -2.63 -4.20 -1.61
N ILE A 69 -3.14 -5.43 -1.64
CA ILE A 69 -4.55 -5.73 -1.53
C ILE A 69 -4.80 -6.66 -0.33
N TRP A 70 -5.71 -6.28 0.56
CA TRP A 70 -6.22 -7.12 1.64
C TRP A 70 -7.57 -7.71 1.28
N ALA A 71 -7.70 -9.04 1.28
CA ALA A 71 -8.97 -9.71 0.97
C ALA A 71 -10.10 -9.29 1.91
N GLU A 72 -9.81 -9.10 3.21
CA GLU A 72 -10.80 -8.66 4.21
C GLU A 72 -11.36 -7.26 3.88
N ILE A 73 -10.48 -6.30 3.59
CA ILE A 73 -10.90 -4.95 3.18
C ILE A 73 -11.62 -5.02 1.83
N TRP A 74 -11.11 -5.83 0.90
CA TRP A 74 -11.71 -5.99 -0.42
C TRP A 74 -13.17 -6.45 -0.33
N SER A 75 -13.42 -7.47 0.50
CA SER A 75 -14.77 -8.02 0.68
C SER A 75 -15.77 -7.01 1.26
N SER A 76 -15.30 -6.05 2.06
CA SER A 76 -16.16 -5.10 2.78
C SER A 76 -16.32 -3.75 2.07
N ARG A 77 -15.31 -3.31 1.30
CA ARG A 77 -15.25 -1.94 0.74
C ARG A 77 -15.18 -1.88 -0.78
N GLY A 78 -15.30 -3.01 -1.46
CA GLY A 78 -15.08 -3.08 -2.90
C GLY A 78 -13.58 -3.19 -3.18
N TYR A 79 -13.06 -2.55 -4.23
CA TYR A 79 -11.75 -2.87 -4.78
C TYR A 79 -10.61 -1.88 -4.40
N PRO A 80 -10.22 -1.68 -3.12
CA PRO A 80 -9.14 -0.77 -2.79
C PRO A 80 -7.77 -1.45 -2.85
N ILE A 81 -6.80 -0.71 -3.36
CA ILE A 81 -5.40 -0.91 -3.03
C ILE A 81 -5.13 -0.15 -1.73
N CYS A 82 -4.31 -0.71 -0.87
CA CYS A 82 -4.08 -0.25 0.49
C CYS A 82 -2.59 -0.15 0.79
N VAL A 83 -2.27 0.70 1.76
CA VAL A 83 -0.98 0.76 2.44
C VAL A 83 -1.17 0.45 3.91
N GLY A 84 -0.18 -0.15 4.55
CA GLY A 84 -0.30 -0.46 5.97
C GLY A 84 1.01 -0.67 6.70
N VAL A 85 0.92 -0.59 8.02
CA VAL A 85 2.01 -0.90 8.96
C VAL A 85 1.49 -1.76 10.10
N GLU A 86 2.32 -2.66 10.62
CA GLU A 86 2.00 -3.35 11.87
C GLU A 86 2.48 -2.52 13.07
N GLU A 87 1.70 -2.49 14.14
CA GLU A 87 2.06 -1.79 15.38
C GLU A 87 3.41 -2.23 15.98
N LYS A 88 3.84 -3.47 15.68
CA LYS A 88 5.11 -4.02 16.15
C LYS A 88 6.34 -3.53 15.36
N TRP A 89 6.17 -2.80 14.26
CA TRP A 89 7.28 -2.32 13.42
C TRP A 89 8.03 -1.11 13.99
N GLY A 90 7.69 -0.71 15.22
CA GLY A 90 8.38 0.35 15.96
C GLY A 90 7.61 1.66 15.95
N GLN A 91 7.72 2.41 17.06
CA GLN A 91 6.93 3.62 17.29
C GLN A 91 7.17 4.70 16.24
N HIS A 92 8.38 4.80 15.68
CA HIS A 92 8.67 5.78 14.63
C HIS A 92 7.90 5.51 13.33
N VAL A 93 7.95 4.26 12.86
CA VAL A 93 7.23 3.80 11.66
C VAL A 93 5.72 4.01 11.85
N VAL A 94 5.20 3.57 12.98
CA VAL A 94 3.77 3.67 13.32
C VAL A 94 3.32 5.12 13.47
N GLY A 95 4.04 5.94 14.25
CA GLY A 95 3.71 7.34 14.49
C GLY A 95 3.75 8.15 13.21
N ARG A 96 4.76 7.94 12.36
CA ARG A 96 4.84 8.57 11.04
C ARG A 96 3.66 8.17 10.16
N PHE A 97 3.28 6.89 10.14
CA PHE A 97 2.16 6.42 9.35
C PHE A 97 0.84 7.09 9.77
N GLN A 98 0.60 7.22 11.08
CA GLN A 98 -0.60 7.86 11.62
C GLN A 98 -0.68 9.35 11.25
N VAL A 99 0.46 10.05 11.17
CA VAL A 99 0.53 11.45 10.72
C VAL A 99 0.31 11.56 9.21
N SER A 100 0.95 10.69 8.43
CA SER A 100 0.88 10.70 6.96
C SER A 100 -0.49 10.29 6.42
N PHE A 101 -1.20 9.41 7.12
CA PHE A 101 -2.46 8.82 6.67
C PHE A 101 -3.54 8.89 7.75
N PRO A 102 -4.06 10.09 8.12
CA PRO A 102 -4.95 10.26 9.28
C PRO A 102 -6.27 9.48 9.18
N SER A 103 -6.67 9.06 7.98
CA SER A 103 -7.85 8.22 7.73
C SER A 103 -7.56 6.72 7.87
N TYR A 104 -6.46 6.33 8.54
CA TYR A 104 -6.12 4.94 8.76
C TYR A 104 -7.15 4.23 9.64
N GLU A 105 -7.23 2.91 9.47
CA GLU A 105 -8.07 2.03 10.26
C GLU A 105 -7.27 0.89 10.86
N ARG A 106 -7.75 0.38 11.98
CA ARG A 106 -7.18 -0.79 12.63
C ARG A 106 -7.87 -2.03 12.11
N ILE A 107 -7.12 -2.93 11.48
CA ILE A 107 -7.66 -4.19 10.95
C ILE A 107 -6.89 -5.42 11.46
N GLY A 108 -7.56 -6.58 11.41
CA GLY A 108 -6.98 -7.86 11.76
C GLY A 108 -6.62 -8.01 13.25
N ARG A 109 -6.22 -9.23 13.62
CA ARG A 109 -5.83 -9.56 15.00
C ARG A 109 -4.41 -9.11 15.38
N TYR A 110 -3.62 -8.67 14.40
CA TYR A 110 -2.19 -8.41 14.57
C TYR A 110 -1.85 -6.92 14.71
N GLY A 111 -2.85 -6.05 14.90
CA GLY A 111 -2.61 -4.62 15.09
C GLY A 111 -2.10 -3.95 13.82
N TRP A 112 -2.75 -4.18 12.69
CA TRP A 112 -2.43 -3.47 11.46
C TRP A 112 -3.11 -2.11 11.45
N LEU A 113 -2.36 -1.07 11.08
CA LEU A 113 -2.90 0.22 10.68
C LEU A 113 -2.89 0.28 9.17
N VAL A 114 -4.05 0.53 8.55
CA VAL A 114 -4.21 0.44 7.09
C VAL A 114 -4.96 1.64 6.56
N SER A 115 -4.48 2.19 5.45
CA SER A 115 -5.17 3.25 4.70
C SER A 115 -5.38 2.78 3.26
N CYS A 116 -6.60 2.96 2.75
CA CYS A 116 -6.91 2.73 1.34
C CYS A 116 -6.40 3.91 0.50
N LEU A 117 -6.00 3.63 -0.74
CA LEU A 117 -5.70 4.68 -1.72
C LEU A 117 -6.99 5.40 -2.14
N GLU A 118 -6.88 6.70 -2.33
CA GLU A 118 -7.91 7.52 -2.97
C GLU A 118 -8.07 7.11 -4.43
N LYS A 119 -9.31 7.12 -4.95
CA LYS A 119 -9.60 6.63 -6.31
C LYS A 119 -8.95 7.49 -7.37
N GLU A 120 -8.77 8.76 -7.06
CA GLU A 120 -8.16 9.80 -7.87
C GLU A 120 -6.71 9.45 -8.23
N LEU A 121 -6.00 8.76 -7.34
CA LEU A 121 -4.63 8.28 -7.60
C LEU A 121 -4.60 7.19 -8.69
N LEU A 122 -5.73 6.52 -8.95
CA LEU A 122 -5.83 5.46 -9.93
C LEU A 122 -6.21 5.97 -11.34
N LEU A 123 -6.42 7.28 -11.50
CA LEU A 123 -6.79 7.90 -12.77
C LEU A 123 -5.54 8.36 -13.54
N GLY A 124 -5.55 8.24 -14.87
CA GLY A 124 -4.43 8.68 -15.71
C GLY A 124 -3.23 7.74 -15.64
N ASP A 125 -2.12 8.20 -15.05
CA ASP A 125 -0.91 7.39 -14.81
C ASP A 125 -0.85 6.95 -13.33
N PRO A 126 -1.49 5.80 -12.99
CA PRO A 126 -1.61 5.37 -11.61
C PRO A 126 -0.26 5.04 -10.97
N VAL A 127 0.71 4.54 -11.75
CA VAL A 127 2.04 4.20 -11.23
C VAL A 127 2.74 5.47 -10.77
N LYS A 128 2.79 6.49 -11.63
CA LYS A 128 3.39 7.77 -11.30
C LYS A 128 2.69 8.43 -10.11
N ASN A 129 1.36 8.50 -10.15
CA ASN A 129 0.56 9.18 -9.13
C ASN A 129 0.75 8.53 -7.75
N VAL A 130 0.64 7.21 -7.67
CA VAL A 130 0.80 6.47 -6.41
C VAL A 130 2.24 6.58 -5.90
N ARG A 131 3.24 6.49 -6.78
CA ARG A 131 4.65 6.67 -6.40
C ARG A 131 4.89 8.05 -5.79
N GLU A 132 4.47 9.11 -6.48
CA GLU A 132 4.66 10.48 -6.02
C GLU A 132 3.93 10.74 -4.71
N TRP A 133 2.68 10.26 -4.59
CA TRP A 133 1.91 10.33 -3.37
C TRP A 133 2.61 9.63 -2.21
N LEU A 134 3.08 8.40 -2.38
CA LEU A 134 3.78 7.64 -1.34
C LEU A 134 5.11 8.28 -0.93
N MET A 135 5.90 8.73 -1.91
CA MET A 135 7.16 9.41 -1.64
C MET A 135 6.93 10.68 -0.83
N ASN A 136 5.99 11.53 -1.24
CA ASN A 136 5.75 12.81 -0.60
C ASN A 136 5.08 12.69 0.78
N SER A 137 4.16 11.73 0.95
CA SER A 137 3.40 11.58 2.19
C SER A 137 4.18 10.82 3.27
N TYR A 138 4.94 9.78 2.90
CA TYR A 138 5.43 8.81 3.87
C TYR A 138 6.89 8.40 3.65
N LEU A 139 7.29 8.00 2.43
CA LEU A 139 8.58 7.33 2.23
C LEU A 139 9.78 8.28 2.18
N ASN A 140 9.59 9.58 1.99
CA ASN A 140 10.73 10.48 1.91
C ASN A 140 11.44 10.66 3.27
N ASN A 141 12.75 10.40 3.32
CA ASN A 141 13.63 10.54 4.49
C ASN A 141 13.43 9.49 5.59
N ILE A 142 12.50 8.54 5.41
CA ILE A 142 12.22 7.55 6.46
C ILE A 142 13.42 6.63 6.74
N CYS A 143 14.19 6.24 5.72
CA CYS A 143 15.36 5.38 5.94
C CYS A 143 16.45 6.13 6.73
N GLU A 144 16.68 7.40 6.42
CA GLU A 144 17.66 8.26 7.09
C GLU A 144 17.28 8.51 8.55
N GLU A 145 16.00 8.79 8.81
CA GLU A 145 15.48 8.94 10.17
C GLU A 145 15.63 7.66 11.00
N LEU A 146 15.35 6.49 10.41
CA LEU A 146 15.53 5.21 11.08
C LEU A 146 17.01 4.88 11.35
N GLN A 147 17.93 5.33 10.49
CA GLN A 147 19.36 5.18 10.73
C GLN A 147 19.84 6.05 11.90
N LEU A 148 19.34 7.29 12.00
CA LEU A 148 19.68 8.19 13.12
C LEU A 148 19.24 7.59 14.46
N GLN A 149 18.06 6.98 14.53
CA GLN A 149 17.55 6.32 15.73
C GLN A 149 18.35 5.08 16.16
N ARG A 150 19.16 4.48 15.30
CA ARG A 150 20.04 3.36 15.67
C ARG A 150 21.34 3.80 16.32
N ILE A 151 21.69 5.08 16.21
CA ILE A 151 22.95 5.65 16.72
C ILE A 151 22.76 6.22 18.15
N GLU A 152 21.52 6.53 18.53
CA GLU A 152 21.11 6.99 19.87
C GLU A 152 20.86 5.82 20.83
#